data_AF-A0A815UDF2-F1
#
_entry.id   AF-A0A815UDF2-F1
#
_cell.length_a   1.000
_cell.length_b   1.000
_cell.length_c   1.000
_cell.angle_alpha   90.00
_cell.angle_beta   90.00
_cell.angle_gamma   90.00
#
_symmetry.space_group_name_H-M   'P 1'
#
loop_
_entity.id
_entity.type
_entity.pdbx_description
1 polymer ?
#
loop_
_entity_poly.entity_id
_entity_poly.type
_entity_poly.pdbx_seq_one_letter_code
_entity_poly.pdbx_strand_id
1 'polypeptide(L)'
;DCSYLNNAKKKEIRTSYFNEFQWLIDDRTETNLLQSCSYDRILVSSGINHWKKVNWKAKTNGTFEFDKKFKLTKQLALQISDHYPIEVDIY
;
A
#
# COMPACT_ATOMS: atom_id res chain seq x y z
N ASP A 1 5.06 -15.00 6.10
CA ASP A 1 6.01 -14.26 6.95
C ASP A 1 6.18 -12.89 6.30
N CYS A 2 5.68 -11.83 6.94
CA CYS A 2 5.81 -10.43 6.46
C CYS A 2 7.06 -9.73 7.06
N SER A 3 8.06 -10.48 7.50
CA SER A 3 9.15 -10.04 8.37
C SER A 3 10.45 -9.74 7.64
N TYR A 4 10.49 -9.87 6.30
CA TYR A 4 11.64 -9.49 5.48
C TYR A 4 12.20 -8.11 5.86
N LEU A 5 11.31 -7.16 6.20
CA LEU A 5 11.67 -5.91 6.85
C LEU A 5 11.03 -5.84 8.25
N ASN A 6 11.86 -5.77 9.29
CA ASN A 6 11.39 -5.46 10.64
C ASN A 6 11.04 -3.96 10.76
N ASN A 7 10.34 -3.59 11.84
CA ASN A 7 9.87 -2.22 12.05
C ASN A 7 11.01 -1.17 12.10
N ALA A 8 12.18 -1.54 12.63
CA ALA A 8 13.33 -0.65 12.66
C ALA A 8 13.85 -0.35 11.25
N LYS A 9 13.99 -1.38 10.40
CA LYS A 9 14.43 -1.22 9.01
C LYS A 9 13.41 -0.47 8.17
N LYS A 10 12.10 -0.73 8.37
CA LYS A 10 11.03 0.04 7.74
C LYS A 10 11.11 1.53 8.10
N LYS A 11 11.37 1.85 9.37
CA LYS A 11 11.56 3.23 9.83
C LYS A 11 12.79 3.86 9.18
N GLU A 12 13.93 3.18 9.18
CA GLU A 12 15.17 3.65 8.56
C GLU A 12 14.99 3.95 7.06
N ILE A 13 14.36 3.04 6.31
CA ILE A 13 14.02 3.23 4.89
C ILE A 13 13.23 4.53 4.70
N ARG A 14 12.19 4.76 5.50
CA ARG A 14 11.35 5.96 5.40
C ARG A 14 12.07 7.24 5.75
N THR A 15 12.87 7.25 6.81
CA THR A 15 13.46 8.49 7.33
C THR A 15 14.81 8.84 6.69
N SER A 16 15.54 7.83 6.21
CA SER A 16 16.91 8.02 5.70
C SER A 16 16.99 7.96 4.18
N TYR A 17 16.18 7.11 3.54
CA TYR A 17 16.30 6.84 2.10
C TYR A 17 15.14 7.39 1.25
N PHE A 18 13.96 7.53 1.85
CA PHE A 18 12.74 7.99 1.16
C PHE A 18 12.04 9.12 1.94
N ASN A 19 12.82 10.02 2.52
CA ASN A 19 12.30 11.09 3.38
C ASN A 19 11.56 12.18 2.61
N GLU A 20 11.82 12.29 1.31
CA GLU A 20 11.17 13.18 0.36
C GLU A 20 9.86 12.62 -0.22
N PHE A 21 9.52 11.37 0.14
CA PHE A 21 8.34 10.67 -0.34
C PHE A 21 7.23 10.60 0.70
N GLN A 22 6.01 10.67 0.21
CA GLN A 22 4.79 10.47 0.98
C GLN A 22 4.31 9.04 0.75
N TRP A 23 4.24 8.29 1.84
CA TRP A 23 3.79 6.90 1.81
C TRP A 23 2.28 6.88 1.98
N LEU A 24 1.55 6.60 0.89
CA LEU A 24 0.09 6.73 0.88
C LEU A 24 -0.61 5.46 1.39
N ILE A 25 0.07 4.31 1.34
CA ILE A 25 -0.42 3.02 1.85
C ILE A 25 0.24 2.71 3.20
N ASP A 26 -0.57 2.54 4.24
CA ASP A 26 -0.16 2.28 5.63
C ASP A 26 0.46 0.88 5.79
N ASP A 27 1.34 0.68 6.76
CA ASP A 27 1.93 -0.63 7.08
C ASP A 27 0.91 -1.71 7.48
N ARG A 28 -0.31 -1.30 7.84
CA ARG A 28 -1.42 -2.18 8.22
C ARG A 28 -2.37 -2.49 7.07
N THR A 29 -2.22 -1.85 5.91
CA THR A 29 -3.06 -2.14 4.74
C THR A 29 -2.69 -3.51 4.17
N GLU A 30 -3.61 -4.47 4.25
CA GLU A 30 -3.41 -5.81 3.69
C GLU A 30 -3.50 -5.74 2.17
N THR A 31 -2.45 -6.15 1.48
CA THR A 31 -2.36 -6.12 0.00
C THR A 31 -2.28 -7.51 -0.61
N ASN A 32 -2.42 -8.57 0.19
CA ASN A 32 -2.31 -9.95 -0.25
C ASN A 32 -3.50 -10.80 0.25
N LEU A 33 -4.00 -11.70 -0.60
CA LEU A 33 -5.16 -12.58 -0.36
C LEU A 33 -4.83 -13.76 0.58
N LEU A 34 -3.56 -14.13 0.69
CA LEU A 34 -3.08 -15.27 1.47
C LEU A 34 -2.49 -14.86 2.81
N GLN A 35 -1.97 -13.65 2.92
CA GLN A 35 -1.20 -13.19 4.08
C GLN A 35 -1.62 -11.78 4.49
N SER A 36 -1.68 -11.52 5.80
CA SER A 36 -1.89 -10.17 6.37
C SER A 36 -0.58 -9.36 6.26
N CYS A 37 -0.21 -9.03 5.02
CA CYS A 37 1.00 -8.29 4.70
C CYS A 37 0.70 -7.08 3.81
N SER A 38 1.51 -6.04 3.97
CA SER A 38 1.44 -4.78 3.24
C SER A 38 2.62 -4.67 2.26
N TYR A 39 2.61 -5.48 1.20
CA TYR A 39 3.72 -5.55 0.26
C TYR A 39 3.70 -4.40 -0.75
N ASP A 40 2.51 -4.11 -1.28
CA ASP A 40 2.32 -3.14 -2.35
C ASP A 40 2.23 -1.72 -1.78
N ARG A 41 2.90 -0.75 -2.43
CA ARG A 41 3.02 0.63 -1.93
C ARG A 41 2.82 1.67 -3.02
N ILE A 42 2.18 2.78 -2.65
CA ILE A 42 2.20 4.03 -3.41
C ILE A 42 3.04 5.04 -2.64
N LEU A 43 4.12 5.50 -3.29
CA LEU A 43 4.97 6.57 -2.80
C LEU A 43 4.86 7.74 -3.77
N VAL A 44 4.61 8.93 -3.26
CA VAL A 44 4.59 10.15 -4.07
C VAL A 44 5.74 11.06 -3.66
N SER A 45 6.59 11.40 -4.63
CA SER A 45 7.66 12.37 -4.38
C SER A 45 7.08 13.76 -4.22
N SER A 46 7.58 14.50 -3.24
CA SER A 46 7.23 15.91 -3.04
C SER A 46 7.82 16.84 -4.13
N GLY A 47 8.65 16.29 -5.03
CA GLY A 47 9.36 17.06 -6.06
C GLY A 47 10.29 18.12 -5.46
N ILE A 48 10.50 19.22 -6.19
CA ILE A 48 11.35 20.36 -5.75
C ILE A 48 10.78 21.05 -4.49
N ASN A 49 9.48 20.90 -4.23
CA ASN A 49 8.82 21.48 -3.05
C ASN A 49 8.52 20.41 -2.01
N HIS A 50 9.53 20.07 -1.21
CA HIS A 50 9.46 19.11 -0.09
C HIS A 50 8.34 19.36 0.93
N TRP A 51 7.79 20.58 0.95
CA TRP A 51 6.70 20.97 1.85
C TRP A 51 5.29 20.71 1.29
N LYS A 52 5.15 20.47 -0.02
CA LYS A 52 3.85 20.19 -0.63
C LYS A 52 3.46 18.75 -0.37
N LYS A 53 2.47 18.56 0.51
CA LYS A 53 1.81 17.26 0.64
C LYS A 53 0.71 17.10 -0.39
N VAL A 54 0.69 15.93 -1.02
CA VAL A 54 -0.46 15.52 -1.83
C VAL A 54 -1.60 15.26 -0.86
N ASN A 55 -2.72 15.93 -1.11
CA ASN A 55 -3.96 15.63 -0.41
C ASN A 55 -4.66 14.53 -1.21
N TRP A 56 -5.05 13.46 -0.53
CA TRP A 56 -5.89 12.41 -1.10
C TRP A 56 -7.23 12.38 -0.39
N LYS A 57 -8.24 11.82 -1.05
CA LYS A 57 -9.56 11.64 -0.44
C LYS A 57 -9.42 10.73 0.78
N ALA A 58 -9.92 11.17 1.93
CA ALA A 58 -9.94 10.33 3.12
C ALA A 58 -10.71 9.01 2.81
N LYS A 59 -10.16 7.88 3.26
CA LYS A 59 -10.70 6.51 3.05
C LYS A 59 -10.57 5.92 1.64
N THR A 60 -9.91 6.59 0.68
CA THR A 60 -9.65 5.99 -0.65
C THR A 60 -8.26 5.38 -0.78
N ASN A 61 -7.39 5.55 0.21
CA ASN A 61 -6.06 4.94 0.22
C ASN A 61 -6.15 3.55 0.85
N GLY A 62 -6.18 2.52 0.02
CA GLY A 62 -6.40 1.18 0.51
C GLY A 62 -6.35 0.15 -0.60
N THR A 63 -6.91 -1.00 -0.29
CA THR A 63 -6.87 -2.17 -1.14
C THR A 63 -8.18 -2.36 -1.87
N PHE A 64 -8.12 -2.66 -3.16
CA PHE A 64 -9.25 -3.10 -3.94
C PHE A 64 -9.42 -4.62 -3.78
N GLU A 65 -10.26 -5.01 -2.83
CA GLU A 65 -10.56 -6.42 -2.52
C GLU A 65 -11.48 -7.02 -3.61
N PHE A 66 -10.91 -7.34 -4.78
CA PHE A 66 -11.65 -7.78 -5.96
C PHE A 66 -12.43 -9.08 -5.72
N ASP A 67 -11.92 -9.97 -4.85
CA ASP A 67 -12.60 -11.19 -4.45
C ASP A 67 -13.93 -10.88 -3.74
N LYS A 68 -13.94 -9.94 -2.79
CA LYS A 68 -15.16 -9.51 -2.10
C LYS A 68 -16.07 -8.72 -3.02
N LYS A 69 -15.51 -7.81 -3.81
CA LYS A 69 -16.25 -6.97 -4.76
C LYS A 69 -17.05 -7.80 -5.76
N PHE A 70 -16.44 -8.86 -6.29
CA PHE A 70 -17.05 -9.74 -7.29
C PHE A 70 -17.56 -11.06 -6.72
N LYS A 71 -17.51 -11.23 -5.39
CA LYS A 71 -17.96 -12.43 -4.66
C LYS A 71 -17.33 -13.72 -5.18
N LEU A 72 -16.03 -13.68 -5.46
CA LEU A 72 -15.26 -14.82 -5.93
C LEU A 72 -14.94 -15.75 -4.77
N THR A 73 -14.84 -17.05 -5.05
CA THR A 73 -14.20 -17.96 -4.12
C THR A 73 -12.70 -17.63 -4.04
N LYS A 74 -12.08 -17.94 -2.91
CA LYS A 74 -10.63 -17.75 -2.75
C LYS A 74 -9.83 -18.46 -3.85
N GLN A 75 -10.26 -19.66 -4.26
CA GLN A 75 -9.62 -20.42 -5.33
C GLN A 75 -9.67 -19.67 -6.67
N LEU A 76 -10.83 -19.11 -7.03
CA LEU A 76 -10.97 -18.35 -8.27
C LEU A 76 -10.22 -17.02 -8.22
N ALA A 77 -10.25 -16.33 -7.07
CA ALA A 77 -9.48 -15.11 -6.87
C ALA A 77 -7.97 -15.35 -7.04
N LEU A 78 -7.44 -16.46 -6.52
CA LEU A 78 -6.04 -16.86 -6.70
C LEU A 78 -5.67 -17.20 -8.15
N GLN A 79 -6.63 -17.50 -9.03
CA GLN A 79 -6.36 -17.63 -10.47
C GLN A 79 -6.15 -16.25 -11.15
N ILE A 80 -6.62 -15.17 -10.52
CA ILE A 80 -6.41 -13.80 -10.99
C ILE A 80 -5.08 -13.29 -10.43
N SER A 81 -4.95 -13.27 -9.10
CA SER A 81 -3.72 -12.87 -8.39
C SER A 81 -3.84 -13.22 -6.90
N ASP A 82 -2.71 -13.37 -6.23
CA ASP A 82 -2.62 -13.36 -4.77
C ASP A 82 -2.41 -11.96 -4.18
N HIS A 83 -2.16 -10.95 -5.01
CA HIS A 83 -2.09 -9.54 -4.62
C HIS A 83 -3.37 -8.79 -4.98
N TYR A 84 -3.81 -7.92 -4.08
CA TYR A 84 -4.87 -6.96 -4.38
C TYR A 84 -4.27 -5.67 -4.95
N PRO A 85 -4.91 -5.04 -5.95
CA PRO A 85 -4.56 -3.68 -6.34
C PRO A 85 -4.66 -2.73 -5.16
N ILE A 86 -3.72 -1.80 -5.05
CA ILE A 86 -3.80 -0.65 -4.16
C ILE A 86 -4.24 0.58 -4.95
N GLU A 87 -5.09 1.40 -4.36
CA GLU A 87 -5.68 2.56 -5.02
C GLU A 87 -5.63 3.80 -4.13
N VAL A 88 -5.64 4.97 -4.78
CA VAL A 88 -5.75 6.26 -4.13
C VAL A 88 -6.38 7.27 -5.09
N ASP A 89 -7.38 8.01 -4.60
CA ASP A 89 -7.92 9.17 -5.30
C ASP A 89 -7.22 10.44 -4.81
N ILE A 90 -6.62 11.17 -5.74
CA ILE A 90 -5.98 12.47 -5.49
C ILE A 90 -6.94 13.62 -5.84
N TYR A 91 -6.74 14.77 -5.19
CA TYR A 91 -7.39 16.04 -5.53
C TYR A 91 -6.49 16.90 -6.42
#